data_AF-A0A9E0LZA6-F1
#
_entry.id   AF-A0A9E0LZA6-F1
#
_cell.length_a   1.000
_cell.length_b   1.000
_cell.length_c   1.000
_cell.angle_alpha   90.00
_cell.angle_beta   90.00
_cell.angle_gamma   90.00
#
_symmetry.space_group_name_H-M   'P 1'
#
loop_
_entity.id
_entity.type
_entity.pdbx_description
1 polymer ?
#
loop_
_entity_poly.entity_id
_entity_poly.type
_entity_poly.pdbx_seq_one_letter_code
_entity_poly.pdbx_strand_id
1 'polypeptide(L)'
;MKIRTSKLRFSLALAGTLAATLTVTGMPLSADDRDILRESTTKPYLFVILDTSGSMNWAPRCTAADVADGDCTYLCPTGDCAVPRDGDDPASKFRQSKEALYEVLKEVDDIDLGFATYNSDDLGVTNKHWLYKVITGEPQITLESGAGYPLHGTDEVFGPAIACDRGDGDDNEMGCFATSDRAADTTDIWEMTKVRRLPKFGVNPSAATTPVSFYIRNANQVYYVTYSGATQAYDSEILVHVRVDRCTGTPTNDPSNGCNAASERTLQGQLDIRYSLVGDFIMWDFNVRRTPVVGSSGNGYFNATFSTSGNTCTGL
;
A
#
# COMPACT_ATOMS: atom_id res chain seq x y z
N MET A 1 -44.62 -15.32 -79.90
CA MET A 1 -45.99 -15.55 -80.41
C MET A 1 -46.50 -16.85 -79.80
N LYS A 2 -47.60 -16.80 -79.03
CA LYS A 2 -48.25 -17.93 -78.35
C LYS A 2 -48.74 -18.97 -79.35
N ILE A 3 -48.55 -20.26 -79.06
CA ILE A 3 -49.47 -21.34 -79.46
C ILE A 3 -49.64 -22.31 -78.27
N ARG A 4 -50.89 -22.42 -77.78
CA ARG A 4 -51.42 -23.48 -76.89
C ARG A 4 -51.56 -24.77 -77.73
N THR A 5 -51.67 -26.01 -77.24
CA THR A 5 -52.67 -26.56 -76.30
C THR A 5 -52.41 -28.08 -76.12
N SER A 6 -52.59 -28.57 -74.89
CA SER A 6 -53.17 -29.83 -74.41
C SER A 6 -53.15 -31.14 -75.24
N LYS A 7 -52.83 -32.25 -74.55
CA LYS A 7 -53.82 -33.31 -74.23
C LYS A 7 -53.34 -34.22 -73.08
N LEU A 8 -54.08 -34.14 -71.99
CA LEU A 8 -54.13 -35.09 -70.87
C LEU A 8 -55.00 -36.29 -71.30
N ARG A 9 -54.59 -37.53 -71.05
CA ARG A 9 -55.52 -38.64 -70.83
C ARG A 9 -55.05 -39.56 -69.70
N PHE A 10 -55.94 -39.61 -68.73
CA PHE A 10 -55.98 -40.38 -67.50
C PHE A 10 -56.22 -41.87 -67.78
N SER A 11 -55.66 -42.75 -66.94
CA SER A 11 -56.35 -43.96 -66.50
C SER A 11 -55.90 -44.35 -65.09
N LEU A 12 -56.89 -44.32 -64.18
CA LEU A 12 -57.05 -45.03 -62.90
C LEU A 12 -56.33 -46.39 -62.85
N ALA A 13 -56.05 -47.03 -61.71
CA ALA A 13 -56.06 -46.77 -60.27
C ALA A 13 -55.69 -48.13 -59.63
N LEU A 14 -55.15 -48.10 -58.41
CA LEU A 14 -55.57 -48.90 -57.25
C LEU A 14 -54.41 -49.49 -56.43
N ALA A 15 -54.31 -48.89 -55.25
CA ALA A 15 -53.75 -49.29 -53.96
C ALA A 15 -53.28 -50.74 -53.73
N GLY A 16 -52.20 -50.83 -52.94
CA GLY A 16 -52.14 -51.74 -51.79
C GLY A 16 -50.83 -52.50 -51.64
N THR A 17 -49.89 -51.99 -50.84
CA THR A 17 -49.54 -52.59 -49.53
C THR A 17 -48.48 -51.77 -48.81
N LEU A 18 -48.91 -51.26 -47.65
CA LEU A 18 -48.17 -50.72 -46.53
C LEU A 18 -47.38 -51.86 -45.84
N ALA A 19 -46.12 -51.59 -45.44
CA ALA A 19 -45.30 -52.30 -44.41
C ALA A 19 -43.89 -52.68 -44.90
N ALA A 20 -42.98 -51.70 -44.94
CA ALA A 20 -41.53 -51.98 -44.98
C ALA A 20 -40.70 -50.80 -44.43
N THR A 21 -41.14 -50.19 -43.32
CA THR A 21 -40.37 -49.16 -42.60
C THR A 21 -40.48 -49.44 -41.12
N LEU A 22 -39.59 -50.27 -40.56
CA LEU A 22 -39.15 -50.24 -39.14
C LEU A 22 -38.17 -51.40 -38.87
N THR A 23 -36.94 -51.27 -39.35
CA THR A 23 -35.79 -52.02 -38.81
C THR A 23 -34.55 -51.13 -38.85
N VAL A 24 -34.60 -50.00 -38.14
CA VAL A 24 -33.37 -49.35 -37.68
C VAL A 24 -32.92 -50.12 -36.45
N THR A 25 -31.75 -50.72 -36.57
CA THR A 25 -31.02 -51.44 -35.53
C THR A 25 -30.92 -50.60 -34.27
N GLY A 26 -31.54 -51.06 -33.18
CA GLY A 26 -31.30 -50.56 -31.83
C GLY A 26 -29.89 -50.94 -31.42
N MET A 27 -28.95 -50.00 -31.59
CA MET A 27 -27.79 -49.95 -30.71
C MET A 27 -28.32 -49.45 -29.37
N PRO A 28 -28.03 -50.12 -28.24
CA PRO A 28 -28.21 -49.49 -26.94
C PRO A 28 -27.25 -48.31 -26.92
N LEU A 29 -27.78 -47.10 -27.15
CA LEU A 29 -27.22 -45.90 -26.56
C LEU A 29 -27.35 -46.10 -25.06
N SER A 30 -26.32 -46.71 -24.46
CA SER A 30 -26.03 -46.46 -23.07
C SER A 30 -25.78 -44.97 -22.99
N ALA A 31 -26.81 -44.19 -22.64
CA ALA A 31 -26.61 -42.88 -22.08
C ALA A 31 -25.85 -43.08 -20.77
N ASP A 32 -24.53 -43.22 -20.89
CA ASP A 32 -23.63 -43.19 -19.77
C ASP A 32 -23.53 -41.72 -19.36
N ASP A 33 -24.52 -41.26 -18.60
CA ASP A 33 -24.61 -39.89 -18.07
C ASP A 33 -23.42 -39.56 -17.13
N ARG A 34 -22.49 -40.49 -16.92
CA ARG A 34 -21.20 -40.24 -16.28
C ARG A 34 -20.29 -39.36 -17.15
N ASP A 35 -20.47 -39.34 -18.47
CA ASP A 35 -19.76 -38.39 -19.33
C ASP A 35 -20.33 -36.98 -19.26
N ILE A 36 -21.61 -36.77 -18.90
CA ILE A 36 -22.14 -35.43 -18.59
C ILE A 36 -21.52 -34.83 -17.33
N LEU A 37 -21.05 -35.68 -16.41
CA LEU A 37 -20.34 -35.27 -15.19
C LEU A 37 -18.81 -35.19 -15.37
N ARG A 38 -18.28 -35.68 -16.50
CA ARG A 38 -16.85 -35.63 -16.86
C ARG A 38 -16.56 -34.56 -17.91
N GLU A 39 -17.52 -34.32 -18.79
CA GLU A 39 -17.54 -33.27 -19.80
C GLU A 39 -18.44 -32.12 -19.30
N SER A 40 -18.12 -31.57 -18.14
CA SER A 40 -18.49 -30.18 -17.90
C SER A 40 -17.71 -29.35 -18.93
N THR A 41 -18.39 -28.92 -19.99
CA THR A 41 -17.89 -27.95 -20.98
C THR A 41 -17.76 -26.54 -20.41
N THR A 42 -18.03 -26.37 -19.11
CA THR A 42 -17.91 -25.12 -18.40
C THR A 42 -16.51 -25.01 -17.83
N LYS A 43 -15.87 -23.86 -18.05
CA LYS A 43 -14.56 -23.53 -17.49
C LYS A 43 -14.58 -23.72 -15.97
N PRO A 44 -13.56 -24.33 -15.36
CA PRO A 44 -13.48 -24.43 -13.91
C PRO A 44 -13.46 -23.02 -13.29
N TYR A 45 -14.24 -22.85 -12.22
CA TYR A 45 -14.33 -21.58 -11.49
C TYR A 45 -13.30 -21.57 -10.35
N LEU A 46 -12.33 -20.67 -10.44
CA LEU A 46 -11.35 -20.42 -9.39
C LEU A 46 -11.73 -19.16 -8.63
N PHE A 47 -12.01 -19.30 -7.34
CA PHE A 47 -12.28 -18.17 -6.45
C PHE A 47 -11.09 -17.94 -5.53
N VAL A 48 -10.45 -16.78 -5.66
CA VAL A 48 -9.31 -16.37 -4.84
C VAL A 48 -9.77 -15.40 -3.77
N ILE A 49 -9.49 -15.73 -2.52
CA ILE A 49 -9.68 -14.83 -1.38
C ILE A 49 -8.31 -14.36 -0.94
N LEU A 50 -8.04 -13.07 -1.08
CA LEU A 50 -6.78 -12.46 -0.70
C LEU A 50 -6.90 -11.77 0.66
N ASP A 51 -6.02 -12.11 1.59
CA ASP A 51 -5.89 -11.39 2.85
C ASP A 51 -5.35 -9.97 2.61
N THR A 52 -6.03 -8.98 3.19
CA THR A 52 -5.65 -7.56 3.19
C THR A 52 -5.49 -7.02 4.60
N SER A 53 -5.22 -7.89 5.58
CA SER A 53 -4.87 -7.53 6.95
C SER A 53 -3.66 -6.58 7.00
N GLY A 54 -3.49 -5.87 8.11
CA GLY A 54 -2.40 -4.90 8.28
C GLY A 54 -1.02 -5.52 8.04
N SER A 55 -0.86 -6.78 8.46
CA SER A 55 0.39 -7.55 8.33
C SER A 55 0.82 -7.77 6.88
N MET A 56 -0.14 -7.76 5.93
CA MET A 56 0.15 -7.98 4.52
C MET A 56 0.90 -6.82 3.90
N ASN A 57 0.82 -5.64 4.49
CA ASN A 57 1.53 -4.49 3.95
C ASN A 57 3.02 -4.45 4.35
N TRP A 58 3.47 -5.29 5.27
CA TRP A 58 4.86 -5.30 5.74
C TRP A 58 5.75 -6.15 4.84
N ALA A 59 7.05 -5.89 4.90
CA ALA A 59 8.02 -6.83 4.35
C ALA A 59 8.18 -8.01 5.31
N PRO A 60 8.28 -9.25 4.79
CA PRO A 60 8.59 -10.41 5.60
C PRO A 60 10.00 -10.30 6.19
N ARG A 61 10.28 -11.11 7.22
CA ARG A 61 11.65 -11.25 7.74
C ARG A 61 12.62 -11.59 6.60
N CYS A 62 13.69 -10.81 6.53
CA CYS A 62 14.72 -10.88 5.51
C CYS A 62 16.06 -10.52 6.15
N THR A 63 16.99 -11.47 6.17
CA THR A 63 18.32 -11.28 6.75
C THR A 63 19.31 -10.73 5.73
N ALA A 64 20.49 -10.28 6.19
CA ALA A 64 21.51 -9.78 5.27
C ALA A 64 22.03 -10.85 4.30
N ALA A 65 21.97 -12.12 4.70
CA ALA A 65 22.29 -13.24 3.81
C ALA A 65 21.22 -13.38 2.72
N ASP A 66 19.95 -13.38 3.09
CA ASP A 66 18.83 -13.48 2.15
C ASP A 66 18.83 -12.33 1.11
N VAL A 67 19.19 -11.10 1.53
CA VAL A 67 19.39 -9.98 0.60
C VAL A 67 20.57 -10.22 -0.35
N ALA A 68 21.69 -10.75 0.17
CA ALA A 68 22.88 -11.02 -0.63
C ALA A 68 22.65 -12.15 -1.65
N ASP A 69 21.84 -13.14 -1.29
CA ASP A 69 21.44 -14.27 -2.13
C ASP A 69 20.31 -13.89 -3.13
N GLY A 70 19.70 -12.72 -2.95
CA GLY A 70 18.65 -12.19 -3.83
C GLY A 70 17.25 -12.69 -3.52
N ASP A 71 17.06 -13.38 -2.39
CA ASP A 71 15.76 -13.93 -1.95
C ASP A 71 14.78 -12.84 -1.50
N CYS A 72 15.30 -11.68 -1.11
CA CYS A 72 14.48 -10.52 -0.73
C CYS A 72 15.21 -9.20 -1.01
N THR A 73 14.42 -8.15 -1.24
CA THR A 73 14.91 -6.83 -1.65
C THR A 73 15.03 -5.83 -0.51
N TYR A 74 14.56 -6.17 0.69
CA TYR A 74 14.46 -5.25 1.82
C TYR A 74 14.79 -5.93 3.15
N LEU A 75 15.82 -5.42 3.83
CA LEU A 75 16.37 -6.01 5.04
C LEU A 75 15.43 -5.83 6.25
N CYS A 76 14.91 -6.93 6.78
CA CYS A 76 14.07 -7.00 7.99
C CYS A 76 14.61 -8.10 8.93
N PRO A 77 15.66 -7.84 9.73
CA PRO A 77 16.43 -8.91 10.37
C PRO A 77 15.73 -9.55 11.58
N THR A 78 14.87 -8.80 12.27
CA THR A 78 14.25 -9.16 13.54
C THR A 78 12.84 -9.74 13.42
N GLY A 79 12.27 -9.78 12.22
CA GLY A 79 10.88 -10.14 11.97
C GLY A 79 10.33 -9.33 10.80
N ASP A 80 9.02 -9.36 10.61
CA ASP A 80 8.38 -8.46 9.64
C ASP A 80 8.68 -6.99 9.96
N CYS A 81 8.87 -6.16 8.94
CA CYS A 81 9.19 -4.75 9.15
C CYS A 81 8.50 -3.78 8.17
N ALA A 82 8.40 -2.52 8.60
CA ALA A 82 7.73 -1.48 7.86
C ALA A 82 8.47 -1.16 6.55
N VAL A 83 7.71 -1.05 5.46
CA VAL A 83 8.21 -0.66 4.14
C VAL A 83 7.78 0.77 3.80
N PRO A 84 8.54 1.49 2.96
CA PRO A 84 8.25 2.90 2.69
C PRO A 84 6.90 3.17 2.01
N ARG A 85 6.41 2.26 1.16
CA ARG A 85 5.18 2.43 0.35
C ARG A 85 4.05 1.47 0.68
N ASP A 86 4.02 0.95 1.91
CA ASP A 86 2.96 0.06 2.39
C ASP A 86 2.73 -1.15 1.48
N GLY A 87 1.47 -1.59 1.31
CA GLY A 87 1.13 -2.70 0.42
C GLY A 87 1.42 -2.46 -1.07
N ASP A 88 1.79 -1.24 -1.46
CA ASP A 88 2.26 -0.93 -2.82
C ASP A 88 3.80 -1.05 -2.94
N ASP A 89 4.50 -1.24 -1.83
CA ASP A 89 5.95 -1.47 -1.85
C ASP A 89 6.27 -2.87 -2.41
N PRO A 90 7.23 -3.01 -3.36
CA PRO A 90 7.70 -4.29 -3.87
C PRO A 90 8.09 -5.30 -2.79
N ALA A 91 8.59 -4.82 -1.65
CA ALA A 91 8.97 -5.69 -0.56
C ALA A 91 7.79 -6.14 0.31
N SER A 92 6.60 -5.54 0.18
CA SER A 92 5.43 -5.93 0.98
C SER A 92 4.91 -7.32 0.60
N LYS A 93 4.38 -8.07 1.59
CA LYS A 93 3.73 -9.36 1.32
C LYS A 93 2.53 -9.22 0.38
N PHE A 94 1.80 -8.11 0.47
CA PHE A 94 0.63 -7.83 -0.35
C PHE A 94 1.01 -7.67 -1.82
N ARG A 95 2.05 -6.88 -2.10
CA ARG A 95 2.57 -6.71 -3.46
C ARG A 95 3.09 -8.03 -4.00
N GLN A 96 3.91 -8.76 -3.24
CA GLN A 96 4.45 -10.06 -3.64
C GLN A 96 3.34 -11.09 -3.92
N SER A 97 2.30 -11.15 -3.08
CA SER A 97 1.16 -12.07 -3.27
C SER A 97 0.39 -11.75 -4.55
N LYS A 98 0.17 -10.47 -4.84
CA LYS A 98 -0.48 -10.03 -6.08
C LYS A 98 0.36 -10.33 -7.31
N GLU A 99 1.67 -10.14 -7.23
CA GLU A 99 2.60 -10.45 -8.34
C GLU A 99 2.65 -11.95 -8.59
N ALA A 100 2.82 -12.78 -7.56
CA ALA A 100 2.80 -14.23 -7.70
C ALA A 100 1.49 -14.74 -8.30
N LEU A 101 0.35 -14.21 -7.84
CA LEU A 101 -0.96 -14.55 -8.38
C LEU A 101 -1.10 -14.13 -9.84
N TYR A 102 -0.64 -12.93 -10.20
CA TYR A 102 -0.64 -12.46 -11.58
C TYR A 102 0.22 -13.36 -12.48
N GLU A 103 1.43 -13.72 -12.03
CA GLU A 103 2.35 -14.56 -12.80
C GLU A 103 1.78 -15.95 -13.08
N VAL A 104 1.06 -16.54 -12.12
CA VAL A 104 0.36 -17.82 -12.32
C VAL A 104 -0.84 -17.66 -13.25
N LEU A 105 -1.64 -16.61 -13.07
CA LEU A 105 -2.91 -16.46 -13.79
C LEU A 105 -2.77 -15.90 -15.21
N LYS A 106 -1.70 -15.16 -15.53
CA LYS A 106 -1.54 -14.51 -16.84
C LYS A 106 -1.49 -15.50 -18.02
N GLU A 107 -1.11 -16.75 -17.76
CA GLU A 107 -0.98 -17.80 -18.77
C GLU A 107 -2.21 -18.74 -18.83
N VAL A 108 -3.19 -18.57 -17.93
CA VAL A 108 -4.36 -19.43 -17.85
C VAL A 108 -5.57 -18.75 -18.51
N ASP A 109 -6.07 -19.32 -19.60
CA ASP A 109 -7.18 -18.76 -20.40
C ASP A 109 -8.48 -19.58 -20.31
N ASP A 110 -8.43 -20.79 -19.75
CA ASP A 110 -9.55 -21.72 -19.65
C ASP A 110 -10.11 -21.86 -18.22
N ILE A 111 -10.20 -20.75 -17.49
CA ILE A 111 -10.83 -20.68 -16.17
C ILE A 111 -11.77 -19.47 -16.08
N ASP A 112 -12.79 -19.58 -15.23
CA ASP A 112 -13.54 -18.42 -14.75
C ASP A 112 -12.96 -17.97 -13.41
N LEU A 113 -12.72 -16.66 -13.25
CA LEU A 113 -12.07 -16.11 -12.07
C LEU A 113 -13.05 -15.29 -11.22
N GLY A 114 -13.02 -15.52 -9.92
CA GLY A 114 -13.60 -14.64 -8.91
C GLY A 114 -12.55 -14.19 -7.91
N PHE A 115 -12.64 -12.92 -7.50
CA PHE A 115 -11.75 -12.35 -6.50
C PHE A 115 -12.57 -11.77 -5.35
N ALA A 116 -12.14 -12.08 -4.14
CA ALA A 116 -12.57 -11.40 -2.93
C ALA A 116 -11.35 -11.01 -2.11
N THR A 117 -11.54 -9.99 -1.27
CA THR A 117 -10.57 -9.64 -0.23
C THR A 117 -11.19 -9.93 1.13
N TYR A 118 -10.34 -10.23 2.10
CA TYR A 118 -10.74 -10.39 3.49
C TYR A 118 -9.83 -9.51 4.35
N ASN A 119 -10.44 -8.71 5.22
CA ASN A 119 -9.75 -7.87 6.18
C ASN A 119 -10.34 -8.12 7.57
N SER A 120 -9.51 -8.59 8.51
CA SER A 120 -9.90 -8.79 9.91
C SER A 120 -9.69 -7.56 10.79
N ASP A 121 -9.01 -6.52 10.27
CA ASP A 121 -8.37 -5.50 11.10
C ASP A 121 -9.06 -4.12 11.01
N ASP A 122 -10.23 -4.05 10.36
CA ASP A 122 -11.01 -2.82 10.08
C ASP A 122 -10.19 -1.70 9.43
N LEU A 123 -9.09 -2.06 8.75
CA LEU A 123 -8.22 -1.10 8.07
C LEU A 123 -8.91 -0.58 6.81
N GLY A 124 -9.12 0.73 6.78
CA GLY A 124 -9.59 1.45 5.60
C GLY A 124 -8.43 2.01 4.80
N VAL A 125 -8.60 2.04 3.48
CA VAL A 125 -7.78 2.89 2.62
C VAL A 125 -8.05 4.35 3.01
N THR A 126 -7.03 5.06 3.51
CA THR A 126 -7.21 6.46 3.92
C THR A 126 -7.18 7.36 2.69
N ASN A 127 -6.02 7.49 2.05
CA ASN A 127 -5.83 8.38 0.90
C ASN A 127 -4.59 7.98 0.10
N LYS A 128 -4.55 8.39 -1.17
CA LYS A 128 -3.33 8.35 -1.99
C LYS A 128 -2.31 9.37 -1.48
N HIS A 129 -1.07 8.93 -1.34
CA HIS A 129 0.07 9.73 -0.93
C HIS A 129 1.25 9.53 -1.88
N TRP A 130 2.26 10.38 -1.72
CA TRP A 130 3.48 10.36 -2.52
C TRP A 130 4.68 10.30 -1.58
N LEU A 131 5.57 9.37 -1.84
CA LEU A 131 6.83 9.24 -1.15
C LEU A 131 7.90 9.99 -1.93
N TYR A 132 8.58 10.91 -1.26
CA TYR A 132 9.63 11.74 -1.83
C TYR A 132 10.91 11.61 -1.01
N LYS A 133 12.05 11.73 -1.68
CA LYS A 133 13.37 11.58 -1.07
C LYS A 133 14.14 12.88 -1.15
N VAL A 134 14.80 13.28 -0.06
CA VAL A 134 15.72 14.43 -0.06
C VAL A 134 16.84 14.17 -1.06
N ILE A 135 17.00 15.05 -2.05
CA ILE A 135 18.02 14.88 -3.09
C ILE A 135 19.43 14.98 -2.47
N THR A 136 20.34 14.10 -2.91
CA THR A 136 21.74 14.14 -2.49
C THR A 136 22.39 15.47 -2.88
N GLY A 137 23.07 16.12 -1.93
CA GLY A 137 23.74 17.41 -2.15
C GLY A 137 22.89 18.66 -1.84
N GLU A 138 21.62 18.51 -1.49
CA GLU A 138 20.79 19.62 -0.98
C GLU A 138 21.31 20.16 0.37
N PRO A 139 21.25 21.48 0.63
CA PRO A 139 21.73 22.01 1.90
C PRO A 139 20.92 21.47 3.08
N GLN A 140 21.55 21.36 4.24
CA GLN A 140 20.94 20.88 5.49
C GLN A 140 20.97 21.97 6.56
N ILE A 141 19.92 22.03 7.38
CA ILE A 141 19.91 22.86 8.58
C ILE A 141 20.75 22.15 9.66
N THR A 142 21.75 22.84 10.18
CA THR A 142 22.60 22.30 11.26
C THR A 142 21.94 22.56 12.61
N LEU A 143 21.62 21.48 13.34
CA LEU A 143 21.14 21.53 14.73
C LEU A 143 22.29 21.89 15.68
N GLU A 144 21.99 22.19 16.94
CA GLU A 144 23.03 22.64 17.90
C GLU A 144 24.08 21.58 18.21
N SER A 145 23.73 20.31 18.08
CA SER A 145 24.67 19.19 18.19
C SER A 145 25.64 19.06 17.01
N GLY A 146 25.41 19.81 15.92
CA GLY A 146 26.08 19.63 14.64
C GLY A 146 25.40 18.62 13.71
N ALA A 147 24.32 17.96 14.13
CA ALA A 147 23.55 17.06 13.26
C ALA A 147 22.82 17.85 12.14
N GLY A 148 22.81 17.30 10.92
CA GLY A 148 22.07 17.88 9.79
C GLY A 148 20.60 17.45 9.75
N TYR A 149 19.72 18.36 9.36
CA TYR A 149 18.29 18.09 9.17
C TYR A 149 17.71 18.85 7.96
N PRO A 150 16.82 18.24 7.15
CA PRO A 150 16.61 16.80 7.01
C PRO A 150 17.87 16.11 6.48
N LEU A 151 17.97 14.78 6.63
CA LEU A 151 19.12 14.01 6.15
C LEU A 151 19.01 13.73 4.64
N HIS A 152 20.13 13.72 3.92
CA HIS A 152 20.12 13.30 2.52
C HIS A 152 19.62 11.87 2.37
N GLY A 153 18.83 11.62 1.33
CA GLY A 153 18.32 10.29 1.03
C GLY A 153 17.22 9.79 1.97
N THR A 154 16.78 10.59 2.95
CA THR A 154 15.61 10.20 3.76
C THR A 154 14.32 10.43 3.00
N ASP A 155 13.42 9.47 3.17
CA ASP A 155 12.08 9.51 2.61
C ASP A 155 11.12 10.32 3.51
N GLU A 156 10.23 11.05 2.87
CA GLU A 156 9.19 11.89 3.48
C GLU A 156 7.89 11.69 2.70
N VAL A 157 6.77 11.61 3.42
CA VAL A 157 5.44 11.41 2.84
C VAL A 157 4.75 12.73 2.59
N PHE A 158 4.14 12.88 1.42
CA PHE A 158 3.34 14.04 1.04
C PHE A 158 1.96 13.61 0.55
N GLY A 159 0.95 14.47 0.70
CA GLY A 159 -0.42 14.17 0.28
C GLY A 159 -1.47 14.73 1.25
N PRO A 160 -2.72 14.24 1.21
CA PRO A 160 -3.78 14.70 2.09
C PRO A 160 -3.38 14.65 3.58
N ALA A 161 -3.65 15.73 4.32
CA ALA A 161 -3.27 15.81 5.72
C ALA A 161 -3.97 14.73 6.56
N ILE A 162 -3.21 14.16 7.49
CA ILE A 162 -3.73 13.32 8.57
C ILE A 162 -3.34 13.97 9.88
N ALA A 163 -4.28 14.04 10.83
CA ALA A 163 -4.01 14.60 12.14
C ALA A 163 -2.84 13.86 12.80
N CYS A 164 -1.83 14.61 13.25
CA CYS A 164 -0.70 14.07 13.99
C CYS A 164 -1.20 13.48 15.32
N ASP A 165 -1.94 14.30 16.07
CA ASP A 165 -2.55 13.93 17.34
C ASP A 165 -3.89 13.20 17.10
N ARG A 166 -4.07 12.05 17.75
CA ARG A 166 -5.29 11.24 17.70
C ARG A 166 -6.04 11.22 19.05
N GLY A 167 -5.51 11.88 20.08
CA GLY A 167 -6.11 11.99 21.41
C GLY A 167 -6.08 10.69 22.20
N ASP A 168 -5.09 9.83 21.95
CA ASP A 168 -4.94 8.53 22.61
C ASP A 168 -3.81 8.49 23.66
N GLY A 169 -2.97 9.52 23.74
CA GLY A 169 -1.93 9.66 24.75
C GLY A 169 -0.78 8.66 24.62
N ASP A 170 -0.66 7.94 23.50
CA ASP A 170 0.26 6.81 23.34
C ASP A 170 1.39 7.12 22.33
N ASP A 171 2.26 6.15 22.08
CA ASP A 171 3.32 6.17 21.04
C ASP A 171 2.83 6.64 19.65
N ASN A 172 1.52 6.67 19.42
CA ASN A 172 0.88 7.16 18.19
C ASN A 172 1.00 8.68 18.01
N GLU A 173 1.33 9.42 19.07
CA GLU A 173 1.44 10.88 19.11
C GLU A 173 2.91 11.37 19.07
N MET A 174 3.86 10.48 18.79
CA MET A 174 5.27 10.85 18.65
C MET A 174 5.46 11.87 17.52
N GLY A 175 6.13 12.97 17.87
CA GLY A 175 6.33 14.15 17.05
C GLY A 175 5.20 15.18 17.10
N CYS A 176 4.11 14.93 17.83
CA CYS A 176 2.95 15.84 17.87
C CYS A 176 3.01 16.85 19.02
N PHE A 177 3.84 16.60 20.03
CA PHE A 177 3.99 17.46 21.20
C PHE A 177 5.44 17.86 21.45
N ALA A 178 5.60 19.01 22.12
CA ALA A 178 6.89 19.63 22.42
C ALA A 178 7.65 18.98 23.58
N THR A 179 7.05 18.03 24.30
CA THR A 179 7.66 17.42 25.48
C THR A 179 8.85 16.56 25.09
N SER A 180 9.83 16.43 25.98
CA SER A 180 11.02 15.61 25.75
C SER A 180 10.73 14.13 25.53
N ASP A 181 9.59 13.62 26.00
CA ASP A 181 9.15 12.23 25.85
C ASP A 181 8.22 12.02 24.63
N ARG A 182 7.76 13.08 23.96
CA ARG A 182 6.87 13.01 22.80
C ARG A 182 7.42 13.65 21.53
N ALA A 183 8.44 14.50 21.62
CA ALA A 183 9.18 14.95 20.44
C ALA A 183 10.02 13.79 19.89
N ALA A 184 10.03 13.61 18.57
CA ALA A 184 10.69 12.48 17.93
C ALA A 184 12.22 12.59 17.98
N ASP A 185 12.89 11.60 18.56
CA ASP A 185 14.34 11.52 18.67
C ASP A 185 14.96 11.25 17.31
N THR A 186 15.77 12.20 16.86
CA THR A 186 16.56 12.07 15.63
C THR A 186 17.48 10.84 15.58
N THR A 187 17.79 10.23 16.73
CA THR A 187 18.60 8.99 16.82
C THR A 187 17.75 7.73 16.91
N ASP A 188 16.46 7.84 17.19
CA ASP A 188 15.53 6.72 17.19
C ASP A 188 14.86 6.60 15.81
N ILE A 189 15.20 5.53 15.10
CA ILE A 189 14.71 5.26 13.75
C ILE A 189 13.18 5.15 13.73
N TRP A 190 12.57 4.56 14.76
CA TRP A 190 11.13 4.38 14.83
C TRP A 190 10.41 5.72 15.02
N GLU A 191 10.87 6.54 15.98
CA GLU A 191 10.30 7.87 16.22
C GLU A 191 10.43 8.76 14.97
N MET A 192 11.60 8.70 14.30
CA MET A 192 11.81 9.43 13.04
C MET A 192 10.97 8.91 11.88
N THR A 193 10.72 7.60 11.80
CA THR A 193 9.86 7.03 10.75
C THR A 193 8.43 7.55 10.89
N LYS A 194 7.93 7.70 12.12
CA LYS A 194 6.61 8.25 12.39
C LYS A 194 6.45 9.68 11.87
N VAL A 195 7.37 10.59 12.21
CA VAL A 195 7.32 11.97 11.71
C VAL A 195 7.58 12.07 10.22
N ARG A 196 8.43 11.20 9.66
CA ARG A 196 8.67 11.13 8.20
C ARG A 196 7.44 10.67 7.41
N ARG A 197 6.62 9.82 8.02
CA ARG A 197 5.37 9.32 7.43
C ARG A 197 4.16 10.22 7.69
N LEU A 198 4.26 11.22 8.56
CA LEU A 198 3.23 12.26 8.69
C LEU A 198 3.11 12.99 7.34
N PRO A 199 1.95 12.97 6.66
CA PRO A 199 1.81 13.62 5.37
C PRO A 199 2.05 15.12 5.45
N LYS A 200 2.97 15.60 4.62
CA LYS A 200 3.21 17.03 4.40
C LYS A 200 2.39 17.49 3.21
N PHE A 201 1.98 18.75 3.27
CA PHE A 201 1.12 19.37 2.26
C PHE A 201 -0.26 18.70 2.22
N GLY A 202 -1.13 19.07 1.28
CA GLY A 202 -2.50 18.55 1.19
C GLY A 202 -2.72 17.70 -0.06
N VAL A 203 -4.00 17.46 -0.41
CA VAL A 203 -4.43 16.71 -1.61
C VAL A 203 -3.83 17.24 -2.91
N ASN A 204 -3.41 18.50 -2.90
CA ASN A 204 -2.70 19.15 -3.97
C ASN A 204 -1.67 20.08 -3.30
N PRO A 205 -0.39 20.12 -3.71
CA PRO A 205 0.53 21.10 -3.16
C PRO A 205 0.06 22.53 -3.47
N SER A 206 -0.79 22.69 -4.50
CA SER A 206 -1.54 23.91 -4.82
C SER A 206 -2.59 24.35 -3.80
N ALA A 207 -2.99 23.48 -2.87
CA ALA A 207 -3.85 23.79 -1.72
C ALA A 207 -3.07 23.79 -0.39
N ALA A 208 -1.74 23.70 -0.43
CA ALA A 208 -0.87 23.60 0.75
C ALA A 208 -0.62 24.97 1.43
N THR A 209 -1.67 25.76 1.65
CA THR A 209 -1.53 27.01 2.41
C THR A 209 -1.39 26.78 3.91
N THR A 210 -1.58 25.55 4.39
CA THR A 210 -1.40 25.21 5.81
C THR A 210 -0.07 24.50 5.99
N PRO A 211 0.93 25.15 6.61
CA PRO A 211 2.18 24.50 6.98
C PRO A 211 1.89 23.28 7.86
N VAL A 212 2.66 22.21 7.64
CA VAL A 212 2.64 21.05 8.53
C VAL A 212 3.80 21.20 9.49
N SER A 213 3.50 21.07 10.77
CA SER A 213 4.50 21.21 11.82
C SER A 213 4.49 20.02 12.76
N PHE A 214 5.67 19.69 13.27
CA PHE A 214 5.90 18.60 14.20
C PHE A 214 7.16 18.90 15.03
N TYR A 215 7.42 18.05 16.03
CA TYR A 215 8.49 18.23 16.99
C TYR A 215 9.52 17.13 16.87
N ILE A 216 10.79 17.52 16.84
CA ILE A 216 11.92 16.59 16.93
C ILE A 216 12.77 16.94 18.14
N ARG A 217 13.47 15.94 18.69
CA ARG A 217 14.48 16.14 19.72
C ARG A 217 15.83 15.61 19.27
N ASN A 218 16.88 16.35 19.60
CA ASN A 218 18.26 15.95 19.37
C ASN A 218 19.13 16.47 20.51
N ALA A 219 19.98 15.61 21.08
CA ALA A 219 20.87 15.96 22.19
C ALA A 219 20.14 16.69 23.35
N ASN A 220 18.94 16.22 23.72
CA ASN A 220 18.03 16.79 24.71
C ASN A 220 17.45 18.17 24.37
N GLN A 221 17.68 18.71 23.18
CA GLN A 221 17.02 19.93 22.72
C GLN A 221 15.82 19.58 21.84
N VAL A 222 14.69 20.25 22.08
CA VAL A 222 13.49 20.13 21.23
C VAL A 222 13.46 21.25 20.19
N TYR A 223 13.03 20.87 18.99
CA TYR A 223 12.89 21.73 17.84
C TYR A 223 11.47 21.63 17.28
N TYR A 224 10.94 22.78 16.88
CA TYR A 224 9.71 22.92 16.11
C TYR A 224 10.06 22.95 14.62
N VAL A 225 9.65 21.93 13.89
CA VAL A 225 9.92 21.79 12.45
C VAL A 225 8.66 22.17 11.69
N THR A 226 8.80 23.02 10.68
CA THR A 226 7.71 23.45 9.80
C THR A 226 8.06 23.15 8.36
N TYR A 227 7.18 22.44 7.67
CA TYR A 227 7.25 22.22 6.22
C TYR A 227 6.16 23.08 5.58
N SER A 228 6.57 23.99 4.70
CA SER A 228 5.70 24.80 3.87
C SER A 228 6.20 24.80 2.42
N GLY A 229 5.44 25.38 1.50
CA GLY A 229 5.82 25.41 0.10
C GLY A 229 4.92 26.34 -0.70
N ALA A 230 5.32 26.61 -1.94
CA ALA A 230 4.46 27.27 -2.92
C ALA A 230 3.57 26.25 -3.63
N THR A 231 2.56 26.76 -4.34
CA THR A 231 1.71 25.94 -5.22
C THR A 231 2.54 25.21 -6.28
N GLN A 232 2.54 23.88 -6.24
CA GLN A 232 3.20 22.98 -7.19
C GLN A 232 2.36 21.71 -7.42
N ALA A 233 2.75 20.85 -8.37
CA ALA A 233 2.15 19.53 -8.58
C ALA A 233 3.00 18.44 -7.89
N TYR A 234 2.40 17.29 -7.56
CA TYR A 234 3.19 16.12 -7.16
C TYR A 234 3.70 15.41 -8.42
N ASP A 235 4.86 15.83 -8.93
CA ASP A 235 5.51 15.29 -10.12
C ASP A 235 6.88 14.67 -9.81
N SER A 236 7.85 14.72 -10.73
CA SER A 236 9.18 14.15 -10.49
C SER A 236 9.95 14.81 -9.36
N GLU A 237 9.74 16.10 -9.10
CA GLU A 237 10.45 16.84 -8.05
C GLU A 237 9.57 17.90 -7.39
N ILE A 238 9.73 18.10 -6.09
CA ILE A 238 9.06 19.18 -5.36
C ILE A 238 10.07 20.03 -4.58
N LEU A 239 9.75 21.31 -4.42
CA LEU A 239 10.49 22.24 -3.59
C LEU A 239 9.75 22.45 -2.26
N VAL A 240 10.44 22.22 -1.15
CA VAL A 240 9.86 22.30 0.21
C VAL A 240 10.64 23.36 0.98
N HIS A 241 9.93 24.36 1.49
CA HIS A 241 10.48 25.28 2.47
C HIS A 241 10.48 24.62 3.85
N VAL A 242 11.66 24.26 4.33
CA VAL A 242 11.86 23.67 5.66
C VAL A 242 12.38 24.74 6.59
N ARG A 243 11.67 24.96 7.69
CA ARG A 243 12.09 25.83 8.79
C ARG A 243 12.21 25.03 10.08
N VAL A 244 13.31 25.24 10.79
CA VAL A 244 13.56 24.63 12.09
C VAL A 244 13.77 25.76 13.10
N ASP A 245 12.95 25.78 14.13
CA ASP A 245 13.12 26.65 15.27
C ASP A 245 13.45 25.82 16.51
N ARG A 246 14.44 26.25 17.29
CA ARG A 246 14.74 25.69 18.61
C ARG A 246 13.77 26.24 19.64
N CYS A 247 13.18 25.37 20.45
CA CYS A 247 12.37 25.79 21.59
C CYS A 247 13.23 26.33 22.74
N THR A 248 12.75 27.37 23.43
CA THR A 248 13.51 28.03 24.50
C THR A 248 13.31 27.40 25.87
N GLY A 249 12.33 26.50 26.01
CA GLY A 249 12.13 25.75 27.25
C GLY A 249 13.28 24.81 27.56
N THR A 250 13.39 24.45 28.83
CA THR A 250 14.31 23.39 29.26
C THR A 250 13.60 22.04 29.10
N PRO A 251 14.28 20.99 28.57
CA PRO A 251 13.70 19.67 28.35
C PRO A 251 13.25 19.08 29.68
N THR A 252 12.01 19.38 30.02
CA THR A 252 11.26 18.91 31.17
C THR A 252 9.93 18.45 30.60
N ASN A 253 9.18 17.63 31.34
CA ASN A 253 7.86 17.12 30.93
C ASN A 253 6.78 18.23 30.89
N ASP A 254 7.17 19.49 30.64
CA ASP A 254 6.28 20.59 30.37
C ASP A 254 5.64 20.37 28.98
N PRO A 255 4.31 20.28 28.87
CA PRO A 255 3.59 20.08 27.62
C PRO A 255 3.91 21.12 26.55
N SER A 256 4.37 22.31 26.95
CA SER A 256 4.80 23.37 26.05
C SER A 256 6.28 23.30 25.68
N ASN A 257 7.14 22.84 26.60
CA ASN A 257 8.60 22.96 26.55
C ASN A 257 9.10 24.29 25.94
N GLY A 258 8.39 25.40 26.20
CA GLY A 258 8.62 26.68 25.55
C GLY A 258 8.60 26.58 24.01
N CYS A 259 7.57 25.99 23.41
CA CYS A 259 7.38 25.91 21.97
C CYS A 259 5.99 26.40 21.51
N ASN A 260 5.09 26.77 22.43
CA ASN A 260 3.68 27.05 22.12
C ASN A 260 3.51 28.38 21.37
N ALA A 261 4.36 29.36 21.69
CA ALA A 261 4.34 30.67 21.04
C ALA A 261 5.56 30.90 20.14
N ALA A 262 5.42 31.78 19.15
CA ALA A 262 6.56 32.23 18.33
C ALA A 262 7.68 32.88 19.16
N SER A 263 7.34 33.56 20.26
CA SER A 263 8.31 34.18 21.18
C SER A 263 9.13 33.16 21.98
N GLU A 264 8.68 31.92 22.05
CA GLU A 264 9.37 30.83 22.76
C GLU A 264 10.26 30.03 21.80
N ARG A 265 10.41 30.50 20.55
CA ARG A 265 11.15 29.79 19.51
C ARG A 265 12.26 30.67 18.98
N THR A 266 13.45 30.10 18.85
CA THR A 266 14.63 30.74 18.24
C THR A 266 14.92 30.07 16.91
N LEU A 267 14.96 30.83 15.82
CA LEU A 267 15.26 30.27 14.50
C LEU A 267 16.63 29.57 14.50
N GLN A 268 16.65 28.27 14.18
CA GLN A 268 17.87 27.50 13.98
C GLN A 268 18.32 27.60 12.52
N GLY A 269 17.37 27.54 11.58
CA GLY A 269 17.63 27.70 10.16
C GLY A 269 16.38 27.53 9.32
N GLN A 270 16.45 27.97 8.07
CA GLN A 270 15.40 27.78 7.07
C GLN A 270 16.03 27.64 5.68
N LEU A 271 15.54 26.69 4.89
CA LEU A 271 16.06 26.36 3.56
C LEU A 271 14.92 25.93 2.65
N ASP A 272 15.07 26.20 1.36
CA ASP A 272 14.27 25.54 0.33
C ASP A 272 15.04 24.30 -0.12
N ILE A 273 14.43 23.12 0.05
CA ILE A 273 15.04 21.81 -0.16
C ILE A 273 14.27 21.08 -1.25
N ARG A 274 15.00 20.55 -2.23
CA ARG A 274 14.40 19.73 -3.30
C ARG A 274 14.30 18.27 -2.91
N TYR A 275 13.19 17.68 -3.32
CA TYR A 275 12.91 16.26 -3.15
C TYR A 275 12.59 15.63 -4.50
N SER A 276 13.06 14.41 -4.72
CA SER A 276 12.73 13.59 -5.89
C SER A 276 11.67 12.55 -5.56
N LEU A 277 10.71 12.35 -6.47
CA LEU A 277 9.67 11.35 -6.30
C LEU A 277 10.25 9.93 -6.28
N VAL A 278 9.91 9.16 -5.25
CA VAL A 278 10.17 7.72 -5.16
C VAL A 278 9.01 6.94 -5.77
N GLY A 279 7.79 7.39 -5.51
CA GLY A 279 6.57 6.84 -6.09
C GLY A 279 5.34 7.26 -5.30
N ASP A 280 4.17 6.96 -5.85
CA ASP A 280 2.90 7.07 -5.13
C ASP A 280 2.52 5.74 -4.47
N PHE A 281 1.69 5.84 -3.44
CA PHE A 281 1.17 4.68 -2.72
C PHE A 281 -0.15 5.01 -2.02
N ILE A 282 -0.93 3.97 -1.76
CA ILE A 282 -2.09 4.06 -0.89
C ILE A 282 -1.64 3.92 0.56
N MET A 283 -1.79 5.01 1.33
CA MET A 283 -1.51 4.97 2.75
C MET A 283 -2.77 4.55 3.50
N TRP A 284 -2.63 3.51 4.31
CA TRP A 284 -3.71 2.96 5.15
C TRP A 284 -3.71 3.67 6.50
N ASP A 285 -2.54 3.86 7.09
CA ASP A 285 -2.27 4.86 8.13
C ASP A 285 -0.78 5.25 8.15
N PHE A 286 -0.43 6.17 9.04
CA PHE A 286 0.97 6.55 9.30
C PHE A 286 1.46 6.05 10.67
N ASN A 287 0.72 5.15 11.31
CA ASN A 287 0.81 4.91 12.74
C ASN A 287 1.83 3.84 13.14
N VAL A 288 3.11 4.09 12.92
CA VAL A 288 4.16 3.15 13.34
C VAL A 288 4.13 3.02 14.87
N ARG A 289 3.96 1.81 15.43
CA ARG A 289 4.06 1.54 16.89
C ARG A 289 5.38 0.88 17.24
N ARG A 290 5.99 1.30 18.36
CA ARG A 290 7.31 0.80 18.79
C ARG A 290 7.23 -0.66 19.22
N THR A 291 6.22 -0.96 20.04
CA THR A 291 5.84 -2.33 20.37
C THR A 291 4.56 -2.65 19.65
N PRO A 292 4.60 -3.60 18.74
CA PRO A 292 3.43 -3.92 17.98
C PRO A 292 2.56 -4.88 18.79
N VAL A 293 1.26 -4.57 18.88
CA VAL A 293 0.41 -5.16 19.92
C VAL A 293 -0.13 -6.49 19.45
N VAL A 294 0.34 -7.58 20.08
CA VAL A 294 -0.26 -8.90 19.88
C VAL A 294 -1.62 -8.93 20.57
N GLY A 295 -2.69 -9.07 19.77
CA GLY A 295 -4.03 -9.37 20.29
C GLY A 295 -4.93 -8.18 20.64
N SER A 296 -4.58 -6.93 20.26
CA SER A 296 -5.55 -5.83 20.34
C SER A 296 -6.25 -5.64 19.00
N SER A 297 -7.52 -6.04 18.94
CA SER A 297 -8.46 -5.60 17.91
C SER A 297 -8.67 -4.08 18.04
N GLY A 298 -7.89 -3.29 17.31
CA GLY A 298 -8.01 -1.83 17.38
C GLY A 298 -7.04 -1.08 16.48
N ASN A 299 -7.44 -0.91 15.21
CA ASN A 299 -7.22 0.28 14.36
C ASN A 299 -5.78 0.77 14.16
N GLY A 300 -5.03 0.02 13.36
CA GLY A 300 -3.88 0.55 12.61
C GLY A 300 -3.07 -0.50 11.87
N TYR A 301 -2.46 -0.13 10.75
CA TYR A 301 -1.52 -0.88 9.94
C TYR A 301 -0.43 -1.58 10.78
N PHE A 302 -0.16 -1.06 11.97
CA PHE A 302 0.87 -1.50 12.91
C PHE A 302 0.35 -2.29 14.12
N ASN A 303 -0.95 -2.60 14.19
CA ASN A 303 -1.56 -3.44 15.23
C ASN A 303 -1.70 -4.92 14.82
N ALA A 304 -1.02 -5.32 13.74
CA ALA A 304 -1.08 -6.68 13.22
C ALA A 304 -0.13 -7.63 13.97
N THR A 305 -0.45 -8.92 13.92
CA THR A 305 0.34 -9.98 14.57
C THR A 305 1.60 -10.31 13.75
N PHE A 306 2.76 -10.41 14.40
CA PHE A 306 4.05 -10.69 13.74
C PHE A 306 4.10 -12.13 13.28
N SER A 307 4.51 -12.32 12.03
CA SER A 307 5.10 -13.59 11.63
C SER A 307 6.61 -13.52 11.87
N THR A 308 7.17 -14.59 12.45
CA THR A 308 8.63 -14.80 12.50
C THR A 308 9.11 -15.70 11.36
N SER A 309 8.18 -16.20 10.55
CA SER A 309 8.43 -17.05 9.40
C SER A 309 9.17 -16.25 8.33
N GLY A 310 10.32 -16.78 7.89
CA GLY A 310 11.09 -16.18 6.80
C GLY A 310 10.40 -16.35 5.44
N ASN A 311 10.79 -15.52 4.48
CA ASN A 311 10.40 -15.68 3.09
C ASN A 311 11.34 -16.66 2.41
N THR A 312 11.00 -17.94 2.37
CA THR A 312 11.67 -18.85 1.44
C THR A 312 10.99 -18.67 0.08
N CYS A 313 11.43 -17.67 -0.69
CA CYS A 313 11.05 -17.47 -2.09
C CYS A 313 11.47 -18.63 -3.02
N THR A 314 11.83 -19.80 -2.49
CA THR A 314 12.12 -21.04 -3.22
C THR A 314 10.85 -21.71 -3.80
N GLY A 315 9.81 -20.92 -4.07
CA GLY A 315 8.52 -21.35 -4.61
C GLY A 315 8.38 -21.06 -6.10
N LEU A 316 9.42 -21.39 -6.90
CA LEU A 316 9.35 -21.72 -8.32
C LEU A 316 10.28 -22.90 -8.60
#